data_AF-A0A2C6KKG5-F1
#
_entry.id   AF-A0A2C6KKG5-F1
#
_cell.length_a   1.000
_cell.length_b   1.000
_cell.length_c   1.000
_cell.angle_alpha   90.00
_cell.angle_beta   90.00
_cell.angle_gamma   90.00
#
_symmetry.space_group_name_H-M   'P 1'
#
loop_
_entity.id
_entity.type
_entity.pdbx_description
1 polymer ?
#
loop_
_entity_poly.entity_id
_entity_poly.type
_entity_poly.pdbx_seq_one_letter_code
_entity_poly.pdbx_strand_id
1 'polypeptide(L)'
;MRSDDSFSPRQSLLRPPPPIRGLYIYGGVGQGKTMIMDAFFDCLHIKNKLRLHFHQFMQEVQEKLHRVKAERRYEDPLFEVSKQIRSQAQVLCFDEFQ
;
A
#
# COMPACT_ATOMS: atom_id res chain seq x y z
N MET A 1 33.63 -41.39 -21.93
CA MET A 1 32.65 -41.24 -23.03
C MET A 1 31.27 -41.22 -22.38
N ARG A 2 30.70 -40.01 -22.21
CA ARG A 2 29.27 -39.66 -22.04
C ARG A 2 28.41 -40.51 -21.08
N SER A 3 27.73 -40.01 -20.04
CA SER A 3 27.29 -38.64 -19.73
C SER A 3 26.90 -38.59 -18.26
N ASP A 4 27.33 -37.54 -17.56
CA ASP A 4 26.64 -37.00 -16.40
C ASP A 4 25.27 -36.48 -16.86
N ASP A 5 24.19 -36.99 -16.29
CA ASP A 5 22.89 -36.31 -16.36
C ASP A 5 22.17 -36.47 -15.01
N SER A 6 22.71 -35.80 -14.00
CA SER A 6 22.06 -35.62 -12.71
C SER A 6 20.91 -34.62 -12.86
N PHE A 7 19.76 -35.09 -13.33
CA PHE A 7 18.53 -34.29 -13.36
C PHE A 7 17.86 -34.31 -11.98
N SER A 8 18.30 -33.40 -11.10
CA SER A 8 17.64 -33.14 -9.82
C SER A 8 16.25 -32.53 -10.06
N PRO A 9 15.16 -33.08 -9.51
CA PRO A 9 13.82 -32.50 -9.68
C PRO A 9 13.78 -31.11 -9.03
N ARG A 10 13.44 -30.09 -9.83
CA ARG A 10 13.29 -28.70 -9.36
C ARG A 10 12.16 -28.61 -8.32
N GLN A 11 12.50 -28.61 -7.05
CA GLN A 11 11.58 -28.43 -5.91
C GLN A 11 10.92 -27.02 -5.82
N SER A 12 10.99 -26.20 -6.86
CA SER A 12 10.64 -24.77 -6.77
C SER A 12 9.22 -24.40 -7.22
N LEU A 13 8.33 -25.37 -7.52
CA LEU A 13 7.02 -25.08 -8.12
C LEU A 13 5.84 -25.00 -7.14
N LEU A 14 6.04 -25.22 -5.83
CA LEU A 14 4.94 -25.32 -4.84
C LEU A 14 4.89 -24.19 -3.82
N ARG A 15 5.77 -23.17 -3.89
CA ARG A 15 5.66 -22.01 -3.00
C ARG A 15 4.73 -20.97 -3.61
N PRO A 16 3.61 -20.62 -2.96
CA PRO A 16 2.85 -19.46 -3.38
C PRO A 16 3.74 -18.22 -3.32
N PRO A 17 3.64 -17.30 -4.29
CA PRO A 17 4.41 -16.07 -4.26
C PRO A 17 4.08 -15.28 -2.98
N PRO A 18 5.02 -14.46 -2.49
CA PRO A 18 4.78 -13.62 -1.33
C PRO A 18 3.57 -12.71 -1.57
N PRO A 19 2.81 -12.36 -0.52
CA PRO A 19 1.64 -11.50 -0.65
C PRO A 19 2.04 -10.12 -1.20
N ILE A 20 1.26 -9.64 -2.16
CA ILE A 20 1.44 -8.31 -2.75
C ILE A 20 1.08 -7.26 -1.69
N ARG A 21 2.03 -6.39 -1.36
CA ARG A 21 1.84 -5.36 -0.32
C ARG A 21 1.18 -4.07 -0.82
N GLY A 22 1.19 -3.85 -2.14
CA GLY A 22 0.63 -2.68 -2.79
C GLY A 22 0.83 -2.70 -4.30
N LEU A 23 0.17 -1.78 -4.99
CA LEU A 23 0.23 -1.59 -6.43
C LEU A 23 0.47 -0.10 -6.71
N TYR A 24 1.32 0.20 -7.69
CA TYR A 24 1.53 1.55 -8.21
C TYR A 24 1.20 1.58 -9.70
N ILE A 25 0.19 2.37 -10.06
CA ILE A 25 -0.29 2.50 -11.44
C ILE A 25 0.34 3.77 -12.03
N TYR A 26 1.08 3.63 -13.12
CA TYR A 26 1.74 4.74 -13.81
C TYR A 26 1.54 4.64 -15.33
N GLY A 27 1.63 5.79 -16.01
CA GLY A 27 1.35 5.88 -17.44
C GLY A 27 0.99 7.31 -17.87
N GLY A 28 0.93 7.54 -19.18
CA GLY A 28 0.60 8.85 -19.76
C GLY A 28 -0.83 9.32 -19.47
N VAL A 29 -1.13 10.57 -19.83
CA VAL A 29 -2.49 11.15 -19.74
C VAL A 29 -3.44 10.34 -20.62
N GLY A 30 -4.66 10.09 -20.13
CA GLY A 30 -5.69 9.37 -20.90
C GLY A 30 -5.56 7.84 -20.98
N GLN A 31 -4.61 7.22 -20.28
CA GLN A 31 -4.40 5.76 -20.30
C GLN A 31 -5.29 4.97 -19.31
N GLY A 32 -6.35 5.59 -18.77
CA GLY A 32 -7.32 4.89 -17.91
C GLY A 32 -6.85 4.56 -16.49
N LYS A 33 -5.76 5.17 -16.00
CA LYS A 33 -5.24 4.94 -14.64
C LYS A 33 -6.31 5.12 -13.56
N THR A 34 -7.06 6.22 -13.64
CA THR A 34 -8.17 6.53 -12.73
C THR A 34 -9.24 5.45 -12.79
N MET A 35 -9.65 5.01 -13.98
CA MET A 35 -10.64 3.94 -14.15
C MET A 35 -10.19 2.62 -13.49
N ILE A 36 -8.91 2.26 -13.63
CA ILE A 36 -8.37 1.05 -12.98
C ILE A 36 -8.38 1.20 -11.45
N MET A 37 -8.01 2.37 -10.94
CA MET A 37 -8.05 2.68 -9.51
C MET A 37 -9.48 2.63 -8.96
N ASP A 38 -10.46 3.17 -9.70
CA ASP A 38 -11.89 3.12 -9.38
C ASP A 38 -12.35 1.65 -9.26
N ALA A 39 -12.10 0.87 -10.31
CA ALA A 39 -12.49 -0.54 -10.36
C ALA A 39 -11.84 -1.35 -9.23
N PHE A 40 -10.56 -1.11 -8.94
CA PHE A 40 -9.88 -1.74 -7.81
C PHE A 40 -10.54 -1.38 -6.49
N PHE A 41 -10.78 -0.08 -6.26
CA PHE A 41 -11.39 0.39 -5.03
C PHE A 41 -12.78 -0.22 -4.84
N ASP A 42 -13.62 -0.25 -5.88
CA ASP A 42 -14.98 -0.76 -5.81
C ASP A 42 -15.05 -2.27 -5.59
N CYS A 43 -14.21 -3.05 -6.29
CA CYS A 43 -14.17 -4.50 -6.17
C CYS A 43 -13.55 -5.00 -4.85
N LEU A 44 -12.92 -4.12 -4.08
CA LEU A 44 -12.24 -4.49 -2.85
C LEU A 44 -13.27 -4.74 -1.71
N HIS A 45 -13.39 -5.99 -1.30
CA HIS A 45 -14.25 -6.45 -0.20
C HIS A 45 -13.66 -6.18 1.19
N ILE A 46 -13.11 -4.98 1.40
CA ILE A 46 -12.58 -4.49 2.67
C ILE A 46 -13.43 -3.32 3.12
N LYS A 47 -13.96 -3.39 4.35
CA LYS A 47 -14.84 -2.35 4.90
C LYS A 47 -14.11 -1.01 5.09
N ASN A 48 -12.89 -1.07 5.63
CA ASN A 48 -12.08 0.10 5.93
C ASN A 48 -11.10 0.35 4.79
N LYS A 49 -11.58 0.95 3.70
CA LYS A 49 -10.77 1.41 2.57
C LYS A 49 -10.96 2.91 2.39
N LEU A 50 -9.87 3.64 2.17
CA LEU A 50 -9.92 5.08 1.93
C LEU A 50 -9.29 5.41 0.59
N ARG A 51 -9.91 6.37 -0.11
CA ARG A 51 -9.37 6.98 -1.31
C ARG A 51 -9.27 8.48 -1.12
N LEU A 52 -8.11 9.04 -1.43
CA LEU A 52 -7.79 10.44 -1.19
C LEU A 52 -6.62 10.88 -2.06
N HIS A 53 -6.54 12.17 -2.34
CA HIS A 53 -5.37 12.76 -3.00
C HIS A 53 -4.17 12.70 -2.05
N PHE A 54 -2.98 12.44 -2.60
CA PHE A 54 -1.77 12.29 -1.79
C PHE A 54 -1.46 13.55 -0.95
N HIS A 55 -1.63 14.75 -1.52
CA HIS A 55 -1.36 16.00 -0.80
C HIS A 55 -2.30 16.24 0.38
N GLN A 56 -3.59 15.91 0.23
CA GLN A 56 -4.55 15.99 1.32
C GLN A 56 -4.15 15.02 2.45
N PHE A 57 -3.79 13.78 2.11
CA PHE A 57 -3.31 12.82 3.10
C PHE A 57 -2.10 13.36 3.88
N MET A 58 -1.11 13.92 3.19
CA MET A 58 0.09 14.43 3.83
C MET A 58 -0.20 15.62 4.76
N GLN A 59 -1.12 16.51 4.39
CA GLN A 59 -1.58 17.60 5.26
C GLN A 59 -2.22 17.05 6.55
N GLU A 60 -3.15 16.10 6.42
CA GLU A 60 -3.80 15.47 7.58
C GLU A 60 -2.80 14.75 8.49
N VAL A 61 -1.79 14.07 7.91
CA VAL A 61 -0.72 13.43 8.68
C VAL A 61 0.09 14.46 9.45
N GLN A 62 0.47 15.58 8.83
CA GLN A 62 1.25 16.64 9.47
C GLN A 62 0.47 17.29 10.62
N GLU A 63 -0.81 17.57 10.43
CA GLU A 63 -1.68 18.13 11.47
C GLU A 63 -1.82 17.18 12.66
N LYS A 64 -2.10 15.89 12.40
CA LYS A 64 -2.18 14.86 13.45
C LYS A 64 -0.85 14.74 14.19
N LEU A 65 0.26 14.73 13.47
CA LEU A 65 1.59 14.63 14.07
C LEU A 65 1.91 15.84 14.93
N HIS A 66 1.57 17.05 14.50
CA HIS A 66 1.75 18.28 15.29
C HIS A 66 0.95 18.21 16.60
N ARG A 67 -0.30 17.76 16.54
CA ARG A 67 -1.17 17.57 17.72
C ARG A 67 -0.59 16.56 18.71
N VAL A 68 -0.23 15.36 18.22
CA VAL A 68 0.33 14.28 19.06
C VAL A 68 1.68 14.70 19.67
N LYS A 69 2.51 15.44 18.94
CA LYS A 69 3.76 16.02 19.48
C LYS A 69 3.49 17.04 20.58
N ALA A 70 2.46 17.87 20.45
CA ALA A 70 2.11 18.87 21.45
C ALA A 70 1.67 18.25 22.79
N GLU A 71 1.08 17.04 22.75
CA GLU A 71 0.69 16.29 23.96
C GLU A 71 1.89 15.82 24.79
N ARG A 72 3.11 15.73 24.21
CA ARG A 72 4.36 15.27 24.87
C ARG A 72 4.22 13.93 25.62
N ARG A 73 3.25 13.10 25.21
CA ARG A 73 2.91 11.84 25.88
C ARG A 73 3.58 10.62 25.25
N TYR A 74 3.94 10.70 23.97
CA TYR A 74 4.42 9.58 23.18
C TYR A 74 5.90 9.76 22.83
N GLU A 75 6.70 8.72 23.06
CA GLU A 75 8.11 8.68 22.65
C GLU A 75 8.26 8.68 21.12
N ASP A 76 7.35 7.99 20.42
CA ASP A 76 7.24 8.00 18.96
C ASP A 76 5.85 8.51 18.51
N PRO A 77 5.70 9.84 18.32
CA PRO A 77 4.47 10.44 17.81
C PRO A 77 4.07 9.92 16.42
N LEU A 78 5.04 9.56 15.57
CA LEU A 78 4.74 9.09 14.22
C LEU A 78 4.14 7.69 14.26
N PHE A 79 4.68 6.82 15.09
CA PHE A 79 4.11 5.49 15.30
C PHE A 79 2.67 5.59 15.82
N GLU A 80 2.38 6.51 16.74
CA GLU A 80 1.02 6.71 17.23
C GLU A 80 0.07 7.21 16.13
N VAL A 81 0.49 8.19 15.33
CA VAL A 81 -0.29 8.62 14.15
C VAL A 81 -0.51 7.46 13.17
N SER A 82 0.49 6.59 12.97
CA SER A 82 0.35 5.42 12.09
C SER A 82 -0.72 4.44 12.58
N LYS A 83 -0.86 4.24 13.90
CA LYS A 83 -1.93 3.42 14.48
C LYS A 83 -3.30 4.03 14.25
N GLN A 84 -3.41 5.36 14.41
CA GLN A 84 -4.66 6.08 14.16
C GLN A 84 -5.08 5.99 12.69
N ILE A 85 -4.12 6.05 11.75
CA ILE A 85 -4.40 5.85 10.33
C ILE A 85 -4.80 4.40 10.06
N ARG A 86 -4.10 3.44 10.67
CA ARG A 86 -4.39 2.01 10.50
C ARG A 86 -5.77 1.61 11.03
N SER A 87 -6.27 2.24 12.09
CA SER A 87 -7.62 1.98 12.59
C SER A 87 -8.70 2.50 11.63
N GLN A 88 -8.40 3.54 10.85
CA GLN A 88 -9.30 4.15 9.87
C GLN A 88 -9.28 3.41 8.54
N ALA A 89 -8.11 2.93 8.10
CA ALA A 89 -7.94 2.29 6.80
C ALA A 89 -7.04 1.05 6.84
N GLN A 90 -7.56 -0.04 6.30
CA GLN A 90 -6.79 -1.23 5.98
C GLN A 90 -6.12 -1.15 4.61
N VAL A 91 -6.74 -0.43 3.67
CA VAL A 91 -6.21 -0.12 2.34
C VAL A 91 -6.33 1.37 2.08
N LEU A 92 -5.23 1.97 1.61
CA LEU A 92 -5.14 3.36 1.19
C LEU A 92 -4.94 3.40 -0.33
N CYS A 93 -5.83 4.11 -1.00
CA CYS A 93 -5.78 4.38 -2.43
C CYS A 93 -5.43 5.85 -2.63
N PHE A 94 -4.19 6.15 -3.00
CA PHE A 94 -3.77 7.51 -3.34
C PHE A 94 -4.03 7.78 -4.82
N ASP A 95 -4.74 8.87 -5.08
CA ASP A 95 -4.82 9.45 -6.42
C ASP A 95 -3.90 10.66 -6.51
N GLU A 96 -3.41 10.93 -7.72
CA GLU A 96 -2.66 12.15 -8.08
C GLU A 96 -1.54 12.57 -7.11
N PHE A 97 -0.29 12.19 -7.44
CA PHE A 97 0.92 12.55 -6.70
C PHE A 97 1.53 13.91 -7.11
N GLN A 98 0.80 14.71 -7.90
CA GLN A 98 1.28 15.94 -8.54
C GLN A 98 0.81 17.21 -7.82
#